data_AF-A0A9Q9C630-F1
#
_entry.id   AF-A0A9Q9C630-F1
#
_cell.length_a   1.000
_cell.length_b   1.000
_cell.length_c   1.000
_cell.angle_alpha   90.00
_cell.angle_beta   90.00
_cell.angle_gamma   90.00
#
_symmetry.space_group_name_H-M   'P 1'
#
loop_
_entity.id
_entity.type
_entity.pdbx_description
1 polymer ?
#
loop_
_entity_poly.entity_id
_entity_poly.type
_entity_poly.pdbx_seq_one_letter_code
_entity_poly.pdbx_strand_id
1 'polypeptide(L)'
;MEIRLWPNQEFRIEVNETQKLKVMVVSGLAEVKGQELLSEKWYAFKDTKTFIFTFSGCRLKVEGVCDLQYVSDTTNVPLIFNILSFFSKNGFDYSKLRTFMVIGNGRSTFCFTLINFFIRMGKKVLFTEIDPSRGNVFPGALSTIHVDTLIDCIEGLRLKNPLSFYYGSTEITNMELYDLQTTKLQEAIKAKNIEDLHLILCPEGTSAFYNTLIKRFEVDRVVVVGNERLYHSLDVIAEKLMINRSGFVEEKEVGRSISRYFKGVNNEYTPFTFNVKYKWRIVRIGEMYVAPISALPLGSTRKVGCVEASEVEIAENSVLGISEAREIEDVAGSPVLGYVVVIDANSFKILCTQPRLPKYTFLIQGDLKHIEY
;
A
#
# COMPACT_ATOMS: atom_id res chain seq x y z
N MET A 1 22.80 5.84 -24.05
CA MET A 1 22.99 7.30 -23.88
C MET A 1 23.62 7.58 -22.52
N GLU A 2 24.36 8.69 -22.38
CA GLU A 2 24.82 9.16 -21.07
C GLU A 2 24.01 10.37 -20.63
N ILE A 3 23.72 10.46 -19.34
CA ILE A 3 22.98 11.56 -18.71
C ILE A 3 23.81 12.09 -17.54
N ARG A 4 23.95 13.41 -17.46
CA ARG A 4 24.55 14.07 -16.30
C ARG A 4 23.45 14.71 -15.47
N LEU A 5 23.42 14.40 -14.18
CA LEU A 5 22.57 15.04 -13.19
C LEU A 5 23.41 15.97 -12.32
N TRP A 6 22.95 17.21 -12.16
CA TRP A 6 23.51 18.15 -11.20
C TRP A 6 22.96 17.89 -9.79
N PRO A 7 23.58 18.45 -8.73
CA PRO A 7 23.05 18.36 -7.38
C PRO A 7 21.56 18.73 -7.32
N ASN A 8 20.79 17.93 -6.58
CA ASN A 8 19.34 18.05 -6.39
C ASN A 8 18.49 17.92 -7.67
N GLN A 9 19.01 17.27 -8.71
CA GLN A 9 18.21 16.92 -9.89
C GLN A 9 17.74 15.46 -9.84
N GLU A 10 16.68 15.19 -10.59
CA GLU A 10 16.16 13.84 -10.80
C GLU A 10 15.96 13.53 -12.28
N PHE A 11 16.33 12.32 -12.67
CA PHE A 11 16.00 11.73 -13.96
C PHE A 11 14.72 10.92 -13.83
N ARG A 12 13.64 11.36 -14.47
CA ARG A 12 12.33 10.70 -14.42
C ARG A 12 12.15 9.79 -15.61
N ILE A 13 11.55 8.63 -15.36
CA ILE A 13 11.31 7.60 -16.37
C ILE A 13 9.90 7.04 -16.24
N GLU A 14 9.27 6.79 -17.38
CA GLU A 14 8.02 6.04 -17.50
C GLU A 14 8.24 4.89 -18.48
N VAL A 15 8.28 3.67 -17.95
CA VAL A 15 8.50 2.44 -18.72
C VAL A 15 7.21 1.64 -18.67
N ASN A 16 6.66 1.20 -19.80
CA ASN A 16 5.48 0.34 -19.80
C ASN A 16 5.82 -1.16 -19.74
N GLU A 17 4.79 -2.01 -19.72
CA GLU A 17 4.89 -3.47 -19.65
C GLU A 17 5.71 -4.13 -20.77
N THR A 18 5.74 -3.53 -21.95
CA THR A 18 6.44 -4.05 -23.14
C THR A 18 7.87 -3.55 -23.27
N GLN A 19 8.23 -2.56 -22.47
CA GLN A 19 9.49 -1.84 -22.54
C GLN A 19 10.45 -2.28 -21.43
N LYS A 20 11.72 -1.95 -21.63
CA LYS A 20 12.77 -2.18 -20.65
C LYS A 20 13.80 -1.06 -20.76
N LEU A 21 14.04 -0.38 -19.65
CA LEU A 21 15.07 0.66 -19.54
C LEU A 21 16.10 0.25 -18.48
N LYS A 22 17.35 0.13 -18.88
CA LYS A 22 18.47 -0.14 -17.98
C LYS A 22 19.18 1.15 -17.63
N VAL A 23 19.46 1.36 -16.35
CA VAL A 23 20.22 2.51 -15.84
C VAL A 23 21.38 2.01 -15.00
N MET A 24 22.53 2.65 -15.13
CA MET A 24 23.73 2.37 -14.35
C MET A 24 24.39 3.67 -13.92
N VAL A 25 24.84 3.74 -12.66
CA VAL A 25 25.64 4.87 -12.18
C VAL A 25 27.09 4.66 -12.62
N VAL A 26 27.62 5.61 -13.38
CA VAL A 26 29.01 5.61 -13.87
C VAL A 26 29.93 6.35 -12.90
N SER A 27 29.44 7.43 -12.29
CA SER A 27 30.19 8.21 -11.30
C SER A 27 29.25 9.04 -10.44
N GLY A 28 29.64 9.33 -9.19
CA GLY A 28 28.83 10.07 -8.23
C GLY A 28 27.83 9.16 -7.51
N LEU A 29 26.84 9.76 -6.84
CA LEU A 29 25.83 9.03 -6.06
C LEU A 29 24.45 9.27 -6.66
N ALA A 30 23.64 8.22 -6.76
CA ALA A 30 22.26 8.31 -7.21
C ALA A 30 21.39 7.37 -6.39
N GLU A 31 20.11 7.69 -6.25
CA GLU A 31 19.15 6.90 -5.49
C GLU A 31 17.77 6.88 -6.14
N VAL A 32 17.03 5.80 -5.93
CA VAL A 32 15.63 5.69 -6.30
C VAL A 32 14.82 5.55 -5.01
N LYS A 33 13.96 6.54 -4.73
CA LYS A 33 13.12 6.57 -3.51
C LYS A 33 13.95 6.25 -2.25
N GLY A 34 15.09 6.91 -2.09
CA GLY A 34 16.01 6.73 -0.95
C GLY A 34 16.89 5.47 -0.97
N GLN A 35 16.68 4.51 -1.89
CA GLN A 35 17.60 3.39 -2.07
C GLN A 35 18.78 3.82 -2.94
N GLU A 36 19.99 3.74 -2.39
CA GLU A 36 21.22 4.07 -3.12
C GLU A 36 21.52 3.03 -4.22
N LEU A 37 21.86 3.51 -5.41
CA LEU A 37 22.24 2.67 -6.55
C LEU A 37 23.75 2.39 -6.50
N LEU A 38 24.13 1.12 -6.69
CA LEU A 38 25.53 0.72 -6.73
C LEU A 38 26.20 1.20 -8.02
N SER A 39 27.41 1.72 -7.90
CA SER A 39 28.25 2.08 -9.05
C SER A 39 28.51 0.87 -9.94
N GLU A 40 28.52 1.08 -11.24
CA GLU A 40 28.80 0.06 -12.26
C GLU A 40 27.85 -1.16 -12.26
N LYS A 41 26.69 -1.04 -11.59
CA LYS A 41 25.61 -2.05 -11.63
C LYS A 41 24.46 -1.58 -12.52
N TRP A 42 24.01 -2.46 -13.41
CA TRP A 42 22.80 -2.25 -14.20
C TRP A 42 21.53 -2.55 -13.40
N TYR A 43 20.62 -1.59 -13.36
CA TYR A 43 19.26 -1.74 -12.85
C TYR A 43 18.29 -1.71 -14.01
N ALA A 44 17.45 -2.74 -14.13
CA ALA A 44 16.54 -2.88 -15.25
C ALA A 44 15.10 -2.57 -14.82
N PHE A 45 14.62 -1.39 -15.19
CA PHE A 45 13.27 -0.94 -14.97
C PHE A 45 12.35 -1.47 -16.07
N LYS A 46 11.23 -2.05 -15.67
CA LYS A 46 10.16 -2.55 -16.52
C LYS A 46 8.85 -2.15 -15.87
N ASP A 47 7.89 -1.72 -16.68
CA ASP A 47 6.54 -1.42 -16.20
C ASP A 47 6.57 -0.53 -14.95
N THR A 48 7.21 0.63 -14.99
CA THR A 48 7.36 1.43 -13.79
C THR A 48 7.53 2.89 -14.11
N LYS A 49 6.95 3.71 -13.24
CA LYS A 49 7.04 5.16 -13.28
C LYS A 49 7.79 5.60 -12.03
N THR A 50 9.01 6.08 -12.22
CA THR A 50 9.91 6.37 -11.11
C THR A 50 10.91 7.47 -11.47
N PHE A 51 11.74 7.84 -10.51
CA PHE A 51 12.80 8.82 -10.68
C PHE A 51 14.09 8.33 -10.04
N ILE A 52 15.21 8.73 -10.63
CA ILE A 52 16.57 8.56 -10.11
C ILE A 52 17.04 9.94 -9.65
N PHE A 53 17.25 10.13 -8.36
CA PHE A 53 17.63 11.40 -7.74
C PHE A 53 19.11 11.41 -7.34
N THR A 54 19.71 12.60 -7.22
CA THR A 54 21.06 12.78 -6.66
C THR A 54 21.15 14.03 -5.78
N PHE A 55 21.74 13.88 -4.59
CA PHE A 55 22.08 15.03 -3.73
C PHE A 55 23.32 15.78 -4.20
N SER A 56 24.33 15.08 -4.74
CA SER A 56 25.67 15.61 -5.01
C SER A 56 26.02 15.72 -6.50
N GLY A 57 25.17 15.20 -7.38
CA GLY A 57 25.42 15.08 -8.81
C GLY A 57 25.98 13.71 -9.19
N CYS A 58 25.65 13.25 -10.38
CA CYS A 58 26.09 11.95 -10.90
C CYS A 58 26.10 11.89 -12.42
N ARG A 59 26.69 10.82 -12.96
CA ARG A 59 26.60 10.44 -14.37
C ARG A 59 25.96 9.07 -14.47
N LEU A 60 24.94 8.98 -15.32
CA LEU A 60 24.18 7.77 -15.58
C LEU A 60 24.45 7.30 -17.00
N LYS A 61 24.57 5.99 -17.18
CA LYS A 61 24.46 5.33 -18.49
C LYS A 61 23.08 4.70 -18.58
N VAL A 62 22.40 4.94 -19.70
CA VAL A 62 21.02 4.51 -19.94
C VAL A 62 20.94 3.74 -21.27
N GLU A 63 20.29 2.58 -21.25
CA GLU A 63 20.10 1.69 -22.41
C GLU A 63 18.66 1.15 -22.45
N GLY A 64 18.08 1.05 -23.65
CA GLY A 64 16.72 0.55 -23.84
C GLY A 64 15.73 1.65 -24.24
N VAL A 65 14.45 1.38 -24.02
CA VAL A 65 13.33 2.21 -24.49
C VAL A 65 12.35 2.42 -23.34
N CYS A 66 11.74 3.60 -23.31
CA CYS A 66 10.70 4.00 -22.37
C CYS A 66 9.73 4.97 -23.06
N ASP A 67 8.52 5.15 -22.54
CA ASP A 67 7.53 6.08 -23.09
C ASP A 67 7.93 7.54 -22.87
N LEU A 68 8.49 7.84 -21.70
CA LEU A 68 8.92 9.18 -21.34
C LEU A 68 10.18 9.13 -20.48
N GLN A 69 11.13 10.00 -20.78
CA GLN A 69 12.28 10.25 -19.92
C GLN A 69 12.73 11.72 -20.00
N TYR A 70 13.04 12.33 -18.87
CA TYR A 70 13.53 13.72 -18.81
C TYR A 70 14.23 14.01 -17.48
N VAL A 71 15.05 15.06 -17.47
CA VAL A 71 15.70 15.58 -16.25
C VAL A 71 14.87 16.72 -15.69
N SER A 72 14.68 16.74 -14.36
CA SER A 72 13.99 17.79 -13.62
C SER A 72 14.88 18.31 -12.51
N ASP A 73 14.91 19.63 -12.34
CA ASP A 73 15.50 20.34 -11.20
C ASP A 73 14.50 20.56 -10.05
N THR A 74 13.22 20.30 -10.30
CA THR A 74 12.16 20.38 -9.30
C THR A 74 12.00 19.01 -8.64
N THR A 75 12.24 18.92 -7.33
CA THR A 75 12.14 17.69 -6.55
C THR A 75 11.61 17.97 -5.13
N ASN A 76 11.09 16.95 -4.46
CA ASN A 76 10.71 17.02 -3.05
C ASN A 76 11.61 16.18 -2.13
N VAL A 77 12.58 15.43 -2.68
CA VAL A 77 13.45 14.53 -1.89
C VAL A 77 14.19 15.24 -0.76
N PRO A 78 14.75 16.46 -0.94
CA PRO A 78 15.38 17.18 0.17
C PRO A 78 14.42 17.51 1.33
N LEU A 79 13.15 17.82 1.03
CA LEU A 79 12.14 18.08 2.07
C LEU A 79 11.80 16.81 2.86
N ILE A 80 11.73 15.65 2.18
CA ILE A 80 11.54 14.35 2.83
C ILE A 80 12.76 14.02 3.71
N PHE A 81 13.97 14.27 3.20
CA PHE A 81 15.22 14.04 3.91
C PHE A 81 15.37 14.91 5.18
N ASN A 82 14.79 16.11 5.20
CA ASN A 82 14.76 16.95 6.40
C ASN A 82 14.04 16.27 7.59
N ILE A 83 13.05 15.41 7.32
CA ILE A 83 12.37 14.63 8.37
C ILE A 83 13.35 13.63 8.99
N LEU A 84 14.09 12.87 8.17
CA LEU A 84 15.16 11.99 8.68
C LEU A 84 16.20 12.79 9.47
N SER A 85 16.64 13.93 8.92
CA SER A 85 17.65 14.79 9.54
C SER A 85 17.22 15.29 10.92
N PHE A 86 15.93 15.61 11.08
CA PHE A 86 15.36 15.96 12.38
C PHE A 86 15.52 14.81 13.38
N PHE A 87 15.10 13.60 13.02
CA PHE A 87 15.23 12.44 13.91
C PHE A 87 16.69 12.09 14.21
N SER A 88 17.56 12.14 13.20
CA SER A 88 18.99 11.86 13.37
C SER A 88 19.66 12.84 14.35
N LYS A 89 19.28 14.12 14.32
CA LYS A 89 19.81 15.14 15.25
C LYS A 89 19.28 14.97 16.68
N ASN A 90 18.10 14.38 16.83
CA ASN A 90 17.47 14.11 18.12
C ASN A 90 17.70 12.67 18.60
N GLY A 91 18.73 11.98 18.09
CA GLY A 91 19.12 10.64 18.56
C GLY A 91 18.09 9.54 18.25
N PHE A 92 17.15 9.79 17.33
CA PHE A 92 15.99 8.93 17.07
C PHE A 92 15.11 8.68 18.31
N ASP A 93 14.94 9.71 19.15
CA ASP A 93 13.97 9.70 20.23
C ASP A 93 12.54 9.87 19.68
N TYR A 94 11.70 8.85 19.88
CA TYR A 94 10.31 8.80 19.44
C TYR A 94 9.30 9.12 20.56
N SER A 95 9.76 9.55 21.75
CA SER A 95 8.88 9.80 22.90
C SER A 95 7.85 10.92 22.70
N LYS A 96 8.18 11.91 21.85
CA LYS A 96 7.34 13.10 21.60
C LYS A 96 6.73 13.15 20.19
N LEU A 97 7.33 12.44 19.25
CA LEU A 97 6.96 12.51 17.84
C LEU A 97 7.35 11.19 17.17
N ARG A 98 6.35 10.41 16.79
CA ARG A 98 6.53 9.06 16.27
C ARG A 98 5.58 8.73 15.14
N THR A 99 4.32 9.12 15.26
CA THR A 99 3.23 8.65 14.41
C THR A 99 2.82 9.73 13.40
N PHE A 100 3.04 9.43 12.12
CA PHE A 100 2.74 10.32 11.00
C PHE A 100 1.64 9.73 10.13
N MET A 101 0.53 10.46 9.98
CA MET A 101 -0.51 10.13 9.02
C MET A 101 -0.26 10.84 7.70
N VAL A 102 -0.19 10.10 6.60
CA VAL A 102 0.17 10.61 5.28
C VAL A 102 -1.05 10.62 4.35
N ILE A 103 -1.42 11.80 3.87
CA ILE A 103 -2.57 12.05 2.99
C ILE A 103 -2.18 12.80 1.71
N GLY A 104 -3.07 12.86 0.73
CA GLY A 104 -2.87 13.59 -0.54
C GLY A 104 -2.28 12.75 -1.69
N ASN A 105 -1.53 13.40 -2.57
CA ASN A 105 -1.05 12.84 -3.83
C ASN A 105 0.44 12.46 -3.76
N GLY A 106 0.77 11.18 -3.91
CA GLY A 106 2.15 10.67 -3.85
C GLY A 106 2.53 10.03 -2.50
N ARG A 107 1.52 9.67 -1.70
CA ARG A 107 1.65 9.07 -0.35
C ARG A 107 2.61 7.88 -0.33
N SER A 108 2.43 6.88 -1.21
CA SER A 108 3.29 5.69 -1.25
C SER A 108 4.76 6.05 -1.56
N THR A 109 4.99 6.92 -2.54
CA THR A 109 6.34 7.38 -2.89
C THR A 109 7.01 8.14 -1.73
N PHE A 110 6.26 9.00 -1.04
CA PHE A 110 6.73 9.68 0.17
C PHE A 110 7.10 8.67 1.25
N CYS A 111 6.19 7.76 1.60
CA CYS A 111 6.41 6.75 2.63
C CYS A 111 7.63 5.88 2.28
N PHE A 112 7.74 5.38 1.05
CA PHE A 112 8.85 4.50 0.67
C PHE A 112 10.20 5.23 0.69
N THR A 113 10.23 6.49 0.25
CA THR A 113 11.44 7.32 0.31
C THR A 113 11.89 7.52 1.76
N LEU A 114 10.95 7.88 2.65
CA LEU A 114 11.25 8.09 4.06
C LEU A 114 11.66 6.78 4.75
N ILE A 115 10.97 5.67 4.48
CA ILE A 115 11.33 4.34 5.01
C ILE A 115 12.76 3.99 4.63
N ASN A 116 13.13 4.09 3.34
CA ASN A 116 14.48 3.77 2.89
C ASN A 116 15.56 4.64 3.56
N PHE A 117 15.27 5.92 3.81
CA PHE A 117 16.16 6.79 4.59
C PHE A 117 16.36 6.29 6.03
N PHE A 118 15.29 5.90 6.73
CA PHE A 118 15.41 5.34 8.09
C PHE A 118 16.18 4.00 8.11
N ILE A 119 15.91 3.13 7.13
CA ILE A 119 16.58 1.83 7.02
C ILE A 119 18.09 2.01 6.77
N ARG A 120 18.50 2.99 5.95
CA ARG A 120 19.91 3.35 5.76
C ARG A 120 20.61 3.80 7.04
N MET A 121 19.85 4.36 7.99
CA MET A 121 20.33 4.73 9.34
C MET A 121 20.24 3.57 10.34
N GLY A 122 19.97 2.35 9.89
CA GLY A 122 19.81 1.17 10.74
C GLY A 122 18.55 1.20 11.61
N LYS A 123 17.55 2.02 11.25
CA LYS A 123 16.28 2.14 11.97
C LYS A 123 15.18 1.39 11.24
N LYS A 124 14.26 0.80 11.98
CA LYS A 124 13.07 0.15 11.42
C LYS A 124 11.92 1.16 11.36
N VAL A 125 10.91 0.85 10.55
CA VAL A 125 9.71 1.67 10.45
C VAL A 125 8.49 0.78 10.49
N LEU A 126 7.54 1.10 11.36
CA LEU A 126 6.20 0.52 11.31
C LEU A 126 5.43 1.21 10.18
N PHE A 127 5.11 0.47 9.13
CA PHE A 127 4.33 0.98 8.00
C PHE A 127 2.93 0.39 8.05
N THR A 128 1.93 1.24 8.19
CA THR A 128 0.51 0.87 8.21
C THR A 128 -0.20 1.50 7.03
N GLU A 129 -0.97 0.71 6.30
CA GLU A 129 -1.81 1.16 5.20
C GLU A 129 -3.27 0.89 5.56
N ILE A 130 -4.05 1.97 5.63
CA ILE A 130 -5.49 1.93 5.88
C ILE A 130 -6.28 2.43 4.66
N ASP A 131 -5.63 2.57 3.50
CA ASP A 131 -6.29 2.87 2.23
C ASP A 131 -6.46 1.56 1.43
N PRO A 132 -7.69 1.05 1.27
CA PRO A 132 -7.91 -0.20 0.55
C PRO A 132 -7.81 -0.04 -0.97
N SER A 133 -7.69 1.17 -1.52
CA SER A 133 -7.79 1.41 -2.97
C SER A 133 -6.66 0.84 -3.81
N ARG A 134 -5.45 0.68 -3.25
CA ARG A 134 -4.27 0.20 -4.00
C ARG A 134 -3.60 -1.01 -3.35
N GLY A 135 -3.40 -0.95 -2.04
CA GLY A 135 -2.84 -2.03 -1.23
C GLY A 135 -1.42 -2.44 -1.60
N ASN A 136 -0.41 -1.96 -0.87
CA ASN A 136 0.98 -2.40 -1.01
C ASN A 136 1.17 -3.87 -0.62
N VAL A 137 0.37 -4.37 0.34
CA VAL A 137 0.25 -5.82 0.63
C VAL A 137 -0.67 -6.48 -0.38
N PHE A 138 -1.92 -6.02 -0.46
CA PHE A 138 -2.93 -6.51 -1.40
C PHE A 138 -4.08 -5.49 -1.53
N PRO A 139 -4.67 -5.26 -2.72
CA PRO A 139 -5.81 -4.35 -2.88
C PRO A 139 -7.02 -4.78 -2.04
N GLY A 140 -7.79 -3.82 -1.53
CA GLY A 140 -8.93 -4.11 -0.67
C GLY A 140 -8.53 -4.60 0.73
N ALA A 141 -7.27 -4.43 1.14
CA ALA A 141 -6.78 -4.81 2.45
C ALA A 141 -6.34 -3.61 3.28
N LEU A 142 -6.52 -3.71 4.59
CA LEU A 142 -5.96 -2.80 5.59
C LEU A 142 -4.85 -3.55 6.33
N SER A 143 -3.63 -3.02 6.37
CA SER A 143 -2.48 -3.81 6.78
C SER A 143 -1.43 -3.03 7.56
N THR A 144 -0.59 -3.75 8.30
CA THR A 144 0.60 -3.20 8.95
C THR A 144 1.78 -4.16 8.84
N ILE A 145 2.97 -3.61 8.61
CA ILE A 145 4.23 -4.35 8.47
C ILE A 145 5.36 -3.58 9.16
N HIS A 146 6.23 -4.32 9.87
CA HIS A 146 7.45 -3.77 10.45
C HIS A 146 8.59 -3.90 9.47
N VAL A 147 8.90 -2.81 8.77
CA VAL A 147 9.91 -2.80 7.70
C VAL A 147 11.30 -2.70 8.32
N ASP A 148 12.14 -3.70 8.03
CA ASP A 148 13.51 -3.84 8.54
C ASP A 148 14.57 -3.95 7.43
N THR A 149 14.14 -3.88 6.16
CA THR A 149 15.00 -3.95 4.98
C THR A 149 14.62 -2.89 3.96
N LEU A 150 15.54 -2.56 3.05
CA LEU A 150 15.29 -1.56 2.00
C LEU A 150 14.15 -2.03 1.11
N ILE A 151 13.25 -1.09 0.79
CA ILE A 151 12.28 -1.22 -0.29
C ILE A 151 13.07 -1.09 -1.59
N ASP A 152 13.21 -2.20 -2.29
CA ASP A 152 14.01 -2.26 -3.51
C ASP A 152 13.33 -1.51 -4.65
N CYS A 153 14.12 -0.81 -5.47
CA CYS A 153 13.62 -0.01 -6.59
C CYS A 153 13.03 -0.85 -7.73
N ILE A 154 13.37 -2.15 -7.79
CA ILE A 154 12.84 -3.12 -8.76
C ILE A 154 11.85 -4.05 -8.06
N GLU A 155 12.24 -4.72 -6.98
CA GLU A 155 11.39 -5.74 -6.32
C GLU A 155 10.29 -5.14 -5.44
N GLY A 156 10.43 -3.87 -5.03
CA GLY A 156 9.47 -3.18 -4.18
C GLY A 156 9.51 -3.62 -2.71
N LEU A 157 8.37 -3.53 -2.05
CA LEU A 157 8.23 -3.84 -0.63
C LEU A 157 8.20 -5.36 -0.41
N ARG A 158 9.13 -5.88 0.39
CA ARG A 158 9.15 -7.29 0.79
C ARG A 158 8.13 -7.56 1.89
N LEU A 159 7.22 -8.49 1.64
CA LEU A 159 6.14 -8.84 2.57
C LEU A 159 6.62 -9.86 3.61
N LYS A 160 7.14 -9.37 4.74
CA LYS A 160 7.59 -10.19 5.88
C LYS A 160 6.63 -10.07 7.05
N ASN A 161 5.86 -11.12 7.31
CA ASN A 161 4.88 -11.21 8.40
C ASN A 161 3.93 -9.98 8.52
N PRO A 162 3.30 -9.51 7.42
CA PRO A 162 2.30 -8.45 7.51
C PRO A 162 1.08 -8.94 8.30
N LEU A 163 0.48 -8.06 9.09
CA LEU A 163 -0.88 -8.25 9.59
C LEU A 163 -1.83 -7.60 8.60
N SER A 164 -2.86 -8.32 8.15
CA SER A 164 -3.78 -7.84 7.13
C SER A 164 -5.23 -8.18 7.47
N PHE A 165 -6.14 -7.22 7.31
CA PHE A 165 -7.58 -7.41 7.34
C PHE A 165 -8.11 -7.20 5.92
N TYR A 166 -8.96 -8.11 5.45
CA TYR A 166 -9.54 -7.99 4.11
C TYR A 166 -10.86 -7.22 4.19
N TYR A 167 -10.85 -5.99 3.71
CA TYR A 167 -12.05 -5.17 3.53
C TYR A 167 -12.85 -5.62 2.31
N GLY A 168 -12.17 -6.14 1.29
CA GLY A 168 -12.80 -6.78 0.12
C GLY A 168 -13.19 -5.84 -1.02
N SER A 169 -13.04 -4.53 -0.85
CA SER A 169 -13.34 -3.52 -1.88
C SER A 169 -12.27 -2.43 -1.91
N THR A 170 -12.07 -1.77 -3.04
CA THR A 170 -11.16 -0.62 -3.18
C THR A 170 -11.79 0.68 -2.69
N GLU A 171 -13.10 0.71 -2.49
CA GLU A 171 -13.84 1.89 -2.06
C GLU A 171 -14.48 1.66 -0.70
N ILE A 172 -14.29 2.62 0.22
CA ILE A 172 -14.84 2.52 1.58
C ILE A 172 -16.32 2.91 1.56
N THR A 173 -17.20 1.92 1.38
CA THR A 173 -18.66 2.09 1.34
C THR A 173 -19.33 1.68 2.66
N ASN A 174 -18.85 0.60 3.27
CA ASN A 174 -19.24 0.14 4.60
C ASN A 174 -18.30 0.74 5.66
N MET A 175 -18.71 1.86 6.25
CA MET A 175 -17.91 2.57 7.25
C MET A 175 -17.82 1.83 8.58
N GLU A 176 -18.83 1.04 8.96
CA GLU A 176 -18.78 0.26 10.21
C GLU A 176 -17.72 -0.85 10.14
N LEU A 177 -17.63 -1.56 9.02
CA LEU A 177 -16.57 -2.55 8.80
C LEU A 177 -15.19 -1.90 8.80
N TYR A 178 -15.04 -0.76 8.12
CA TYR A 178 -13.78 -0.02 8.10
C TYR A 178 -13.37 0.44 9.51
N ASP A 179 -14.33 0.91 10.31
CA ASP A 179 -14.10 1.33 11.68
C ASP A 179 -13.68 0.16 12.59
N LEU A 180 -14.37 -0.98 12.46
CA LEU A 180 -14.04 -2.22 13.16
C LEU A 180 -12.61 -2.68 12.82
N GLN A 181 -12.29 -2.82 11.53
CA GLN A 181 -11.00 -3.33 11.08
C GLN A 181 -9.85 -2.39 11.43
N THR A 182 -10.04 -1.07 11.29
CA THR A 182 -9.01 -0.10 11.73
C THR A 182 -8.81 -0.11 13.25
N THR A 183 -9.88 -0.34 14.02
CA THR A 183 -9.78 -0.51 15.49
C THR A 183 -9.01 -1.77 15.84
N LYS A 184 -9.33 -2.92 15.21
CA LYS A 184 -8.59 -4.18 15.40
C LYS A 184 -7.12 -4.09 14.99
N LEU A 185 -6.83 -3.38 13.89
CA LEU A 185 -5.47 -3.11 13.46
C LEU A 185 -4.69 -2.31 14.52
N GLN A 186 -5.31 -1.29 15.11
CA GLN A 186 -4.68 -0.49 16.16
C GLN A 186 -4.49 -1.28 17.47
N GLU A 187 -5.47 -2.09 17.87
CA GLU A 187 -5.35 -3.00 19.03
C GLU A 187 -4.11 -3.92 18.86
N ALA A 188 -3.94 -4.50 17.67
CA ALA A 188 -2.81 -5.37 17.37
C ALA A 188 -1.47 -4.62 17.33
N ILE A 189 -1.44 -3.37 16.82
CA ILE A 189 -0.24 -2.51 16.85
C ILE A 189 0.18 -2.23 18.29
N LYS A 190 -0.77 -1.84 19.15
CA LYS A 190 -0.51 -1.59 20.58
C LYS A 190 -0.02 -2.83 21.30
N ALA A 191 -0.63 -3.99 21.02
CA ALA A 191 -0.24 -5.26 21.62
C ALA A 191 1.21 -5.68 21.29
N LYS A 192 1.73 -5.30 20.11
CA LYS A 192 3.12 -5.56 19.74
C LYS A 192 4.14 -4.62 20.42
N ASN A 193 3.68 -3.51 20.99
CA ASN A 193 4.51 -2.50 21.65
C ASN A 193 5.75 -2.09 20.82
N ILE A 194 5.56 -1.83 19.53
CA ILE A 194 6.64 -1.33 18.64
C ILE A 194 6.81 0.16 18.93
N GLU A 195 8.02 0.61 19.20
CA GLU A 195 8.35 2.02 19.53
C GLU A 195 9.05 2.78 18.38
N ASP A 196 9.27 2.11 17.25
CA ASP A 196 9.85 2.72 16.05
C ASP A 196 8.91 3.75 15.40
N LEU A 197 9.46 4.57 14.50
CA LEU A 197 8.70 5.50 13.66
C LEU A 197 7.50 4.79 13.02
N HIS A 198 6.32 5.41 13.10
CA HIS A 198 5.08 4.87 12.55
C HIS A 198 4.57 5.75 11.42
N LEU A 199 4.54 5.20 10.20
CA LEU A 199 3.97 5.86 9.02
C LEU A 199 2.64 5.21 8.65
N ILE A 200 1.58 6.02 8.58
CA ILE A 200 0.22 5.57 8.26
C ILE A 200 -0.19 6.15 6.92
N LEU A 201 -0.33 5.31 5.90
CA LEU A 201 -0.89 5.69 4.61
C LEU A 201 -2.41 5.69 4.70
N CYS A 202 -3.01 6.88 4.66
CA CYS A 202 -4.44 7.10 4.92
C CYS A 202 -5.20 7.45 3.64
N PRO A 203 -6.42 6.91 3.41
CA PRO A 203 -7.24 7.20 2.24
C PRO A 203 -7.67 8.66 2.19
N GLU A 204 -8.23 9.08 1.06
CA GLU A 204 -8.86 10.39 0.95
C GLU A 204 -10.14 10.45 1.79
N GLY A 205 -10.39 11.60 2.42
CA GLY A 205 -11.53 11.81 3.28
C GLY A 205 -11.68 13.26 3.75
N THR A 206 -12.67 13.48 4.61
CA THR A 206 -12.99 14.79 5.19
C THR A 206 -12.19 15.06 6.47
N SER A 207 -12.15 16.31 6.94
CA SER A 207 -11.54 16.68 8.23
C SER A 207 -12.07 15.84 9.40
N ALA A 208 -13.38 15.59 9.45
CA ALA A 208 -14.01 14.77 10.49
C ALA A 208 -13.53 13.31 10.44
N PHE A 209 -13.47 12.73 9.25
CA PHE A 209 -12.94 11.38 9.02
C PHE A 209 -11.48 11.27 9.49
N TYR A 210 -10.64 12.23 9.11
CA TYR A 210 -9.25 12.27 9.56
C TYR A 210 -9.11 12.43 11.06
N ASN A 211 -9.93 13.27 11.71
CA ASN A 211 -9.90 13.44 13.16
C ASN A 211 -10.24 12.15 13.92
N THR A 212 -11.16 11.32 13.41
CA THR A 212 -11.43 10.00 13.96
C THR A 212 -10.19 9.11 13.90
N LEU A 213 -9.51 9.07 12.74
CA LEU A 213 -8.31 8.27 12.55
C LEU A 213 -7.11 8.79 13.36
N ILE A 214 -6.94 10.11 13.46
CA ILE A 214 -5.90 10.76 14.28
C ILE A 214 -6.03 10.34 15.75
N LYS A 215 -7.26 10.34 16.28
CA LYS A 215 -7.53 9.88 17.65
C LYS A 215 -7.27 8.38 17.81
N ARG A 216 -7.74 7.57 16.86
CA ARG A 216 -7.58 6.10 16.89
C ARG A 216 -6.12 5.69 16.91
N PHE A 217 -5.33 6.24 16.01
CA PHE A 217 -3.93 5.87 15.81
C PHE A 217 -2.94 6.70 16.63
N GLU A 218 -3.42 7.64 17.47
CA GLU A 218 -2.57 8.52 18.28
C GLU A 218 -1.54 9.26 17.40
N VAL A 219 -2.05 9.91 16.35
CA VAL A 219 -1.22 10.57 15.33
C VAL A 219 -0.68 11.90 15.88
N ASP A 220 0.65 12.06 15.83
CA ASP A 220 1.34 13.29 16.25
C ASP A 220 1.34 14.36 15.15
N ARG A 221 1.46 13.92 13.88
CA ARG A 221 1.60 14.80 12.71
C ARG A 221 0.83 14.28 11.50
N VAL A 222 0.19 15.19 10.77
CA VAL A 222 -0.42 14.90 9.48
C VAL A 222 0.45 15.44 8.36
N VAL A 223 0.99 14.57 7.51
CA VAL A 223 1.73 14.94 6.31
C VAL A 223 0.78 15.04 5.12
N VAL A 224 0.62 16.24 4.58
CA VAL A 224 -0.15 16.49 3.36
C VAL A 224 0.81 16.55 2.18
N VAL A 225 0.73 15.55 1.30
CA VAL A 225 1.60 15.47 0.11
C VAL A 225 0.87 16.06 -1.08
N GLY A 226 1.45 17.09 -1.71
CA GLY A 226 1.08 17.49 -3.06
C GLY A 226 -0.27 18.13 -3.28
N ASN A 227 -0.98 18.47 -2.21
CA ASN A 227 -2.31 19.07 -2.29
C ASN A 227 -2.41 20.26 -1.34
N GLU A 228 -1.97 21.42 -1.83
CA GLU A 228 -1.95 22.70 -1.09
C GLU A 228 -3.37 23.11 -0.65
N ARG A 229 -4.35 22.97 -1.54
CA ARG A 229 -5.76 23.26 -1.20
C ARG A 229 -6.24 22.40 -0.05
N LEU A 230 -5.97 21.09 -0.08
CA LEU A 230 -6.29 20.17 1.01
C LEU A 230 -5.57 20.59 2.31
N TYR A 231 -4.28 20.92 2.24
CA TYR A 231 -3.52 21.37 3.41
C TYR A 231 -4.19 22.57 4.11
N HIS A 232 -4.64 23.57 3.34
CA HIS A 232 -5.29 24.75 3.90
C HIS A 232 -6.75 24.52 4.31
N SER A 233 -7.50 23.67 3.60
CA SER A 233 -8.91 23.41 3.91
C SER A 233 -9.11 22.47 5.10
N LEU A 234 -8.08 21.71 5.48
CA LEU A 234 -8.18 20.73 6.56
C LEU A 234 -8.20 21.37 7.94
N ASP A 235 -9.23 21.00 8.70
CA ASP A 235 -9.39 21.35 10.12
C ASP A 235 -9.21 20.08 10.97
N VAL A 236 -7.95 19.74 11.22
CA VAL A 236 -7.56 18.54 11.96
C VAL A 236 -6.88 18.89 13.27
N ILE A 237 -7.05 18.03 14.27
CA ILE A 237 -6.55 18.24 15.63
C ILE A 237 -5.03 18.09 15.77
N ALA A 238 -4.39 17.35 14.85
CA ALA A 238 -2.94 17.15 14.82
C ALA A 238 -2.26 18.19 13.93
N GLU A 239 -1.02 18.55 14.27
CA GLU A 239 -0.27 19.53 13.50
C GLU A 239 0.06 19.00 12.10
N LYS A 240 -0.07 19.89 11.10
CA LYS A 240 0.10 19.55 9.68
C LYS A 240 1.51 19.89 9.19
N LEU A 241 2.07 19.03 8.34
CA LEU A 241 3.29 19.26 7.57
C LEU A 241 2.96 19.16 6.08
N MET A 242 3.34 20.15 5.28
CA MET A 242 3.18 20.11 3.83
C MET A 242 4.44 19.55 3.17
N ILE A 243 4.27 18.60 2.24
CA ILE A 243 5.33 18.13 1.35
C ILE A 243 4.88 18.40 -0.08
N ASN A 244 5.67 19.21 -0.80
CA ASN A 244 5.36 19.50 -2.20
C ASN A 244 5.45 18.23 -3.04
N ARG A 245 4.69 18.20 -4.14
CA ARG A 245 4.68 17.10 -5.10
C ARG A 245 5.42 17.51 -6.35
N SER A 246 6.28 16.62 -6.83
CA SER A 246 7.00 16.77 -8.09
C SER A 246 6.82 15.52 -8.94
N GLY A 247 6.57 15.68 -10.24
CA GLY A 247 6.52 14.56 -11.20
C GLY A 247 5.50 13.47 -10.89
N PHE A 248 4.38 13.81 -10.26
CA PHE A 248 3.39 12.81 -9.88
C PHE A 248 2.70 12.21 -11.08
N VAL A 249 2.69 10.88 -11.12
CA VAL A 249 1.87 10.11 -12.03
C VAL A 249 0.90 9.27 -11.22
N GLU A 250 -0.37 9.33 -11.62
CA GLU A 250 -1.38 8.48 -11.03
C GLU A 250 -1.32 7.09 -11.67
N GLU A 251 -1.48 6.05 -10.86
CA GLU A 251 -1.48 4.66 -11.29
C GLU A 251 -2.65 3.96 -10.59
N LYS A 252 -3.62 3.48 -11.36
CA LYS A 252 -4.91 2.98 -10.85
C LYS A 252 -5.13 1.48 -11.10
N GLU A 253 -4.10 0.75 -11.50
CA GLU A 253 -4.25 -0.61 -11.98
C GLU A 253 -4.27 -1.62 -10.83
N VAL A 254 -5.44 -1.81 -10.22
CA VAL A 254 -5.68 -2.81 -9.16
C VAL A 254 -5.30 -4.21 -9.63
N GLY A 255 -5.63 -4.57 -10.88
CA GLY A 255 -5.28 -5.88 -11.45
C GLY A 255 -3.78 -6.16 -11.43
N ARG A 256 -2.96 -5.13 -11.61
CA ARG A 256 -1.51 -5.23 -11.56
C ARG A 256 -0.99 -5.53 -10.15
N SER A 257 -1.55 -4.90 -9.13
CA SER A 257 -1.26 -5.22 -7.72
C SER A 257 -1.63 -6.66 -7.37
N ILE A 258 -2.76 -7.16 -7.88
CA ILE A 258 -3.17 -8.56 -7.72
C ILE A 258 -2.17 -9.50 -8.40
N SER A 259 -1.81 -9.23 -9.66
CA SER A 259 -0.80 -10.02 -10.39
C SER A 259 0.54 -10.07 -9.65
N ARG A 260 1.01 -8.93 -9.12
CA ARG A 260 2.26 -8.85 -8.35
C ARG A 260 2.24 -9.74 -7.12
N TYR A 261 1.10 -9.88 -6.44
CA TYR A 261 0.98 -10.77 -5.27
C TYR A 261 1.22 -12.24 -5.64
N PHE A 262 0.69 -12.70 -6.78
CA PHE A 262 0.80 -14.11 -7.20
C PHE A 262 2.07 -14.43 -7.98
N LYS A 263 2.55 -13.49 -8.82
CA LYS A 263 3.64 -13.71 -9.77
C LYS A 263 4.94 -12.99 -9.38
N GLY A 264 4.91 -12.06 -8.43
CA GLY A 264 6.03 -11.17 -8.16
C GLY A 264 6.12 -10.02 -9.17
N VAL A 265 7.13 -9.16 -9.06
CA VAL A 265 7.23 -7.96 -9.93
C VAL A 265 7.72 -8.31 -11.32
N ASN A 266 8.61 -9.30 -11.44
CA ASN A 266 9.23 -9.77 -12.67
C ASN A 266 8.80 -11.18 -13.06
N ASN A 267 7.65 -11.65 -12.56
CA ASN A 267 7.19 -13.04 -12.73
C ASN A 267 8.15 -14.08 -12.12
N GLU A 268 8.83 -13.73 -11.02
CA GLU A 268 9.74 -14.62 -10.29
C GLU A 268 9.01 -15.69 -9.45
N TYR A 269 7.72 -15.50 -9.16
CA TYR A 269 6.90 -16.48 -8.46
C TYR A 269 6.07 -17.29 -9.44
N THR A 270 5.94 -18.59 -9.16
CA THR A 270 5.07 -19.49 -9.91
C THR A 270 3.88 -19.86 -9.02
N PRO A 271 2.69 -19.28 -9.24
CA PRO A 271 1.50 -19.62 -8.48
C PRO A 271 1.01 -21.02 -8.82
N PHE A 272 0.23 -21.61 -7.92
CA PHE A 272 -0.36 -22.94 -8.06
C PHE A 272 -1.83 -22.85 -8.40
N THR A 273 -2.29 -23.79 -9.22
CA THR A 273 -3.70 -23.94 -9.56
C THR A 273 -4.17 -25.35 -9.22
N PHE A 274 -5.23 -25.48 -8.43
CA PHE A 274 -5.78 -26.77 -8.03
C PHE A 274 -7.25 -26.68 -7.60
N ASN A 275 -7.94 -27.82 -7.59
CA ASN A 275 -9.32 -27.94 -7.10
C ASN A 275 -9.32 -28.11 -5.58
N VAL A 276 -10.15 -27.33 -4.91
CA VAL A 276 -10.30 -27.37 -3.46
C VAL A 276 -11.25 -28.50 -3.07
N LYS A 277 -10.73 -29.54 -2.39
CA LYS A 277 -11.53 -30.68 -1.92
C LYS A 277 -12.10 -30.50 -0.50
N TYR A 278 -11.45 -29.68 0.31
CA TYR A 278 -11.87 -29.42 1.68
C TYR A 278 -13.12 -28.52 1.68
N LYS A 279 -14.07 -28.77 2.58
CA LYS A 279 -15.29 -27.95 2.67
C LYS A 279 -14.97 -26.63 3.36
N TRP A 280 -14.84 -25.57 2.56
CA TRP A 280 -14.77 -24.18 3.05
C TRP A 280 -16.15 -23.55 3.08
N ARG A 281 -16.36 -22.63 4.02
CA ARG A 281 -17.52 -21.75 4.05
C ARG A 281 -17.14 -20.45 3.36
N ILE A 282 -17.80 -20.14 2.25
CA ILE A 282 -17.59 -18.88 1.52
C ILE A 282 -18.53 -17.85 2.14
N VAL A 283 -17.98 -16.76 2.63
CA VAL A 283 -18.73 -15.73 3.36
C VAL A 283 -18.49 -14.36 2.78
N ARG A 284 -19.46 -13.46 2.95
CA ARG A 284 -19.35 -12.04 2.64
C ARG A 284 -19.76 -11.22 3.85
N ILE A 285 -19.07 -10.10 4.09
CA ILE A 285 -19.33 -9.22 5.22
C ILE A 285 -20.22 -8.06 4.78
N GLY A 286 -21.27 -7.78 5.56
CA GLY A 286 -22.22 -6.70 5.31
C GLY A 286 -23.39 -7.09 4.41
N GLU A 287 -24.24 -6.11 4.09
CA GLU A 287 -25.48 -6.34 3.36
C GLU A 287 -25.22 -6.67 1.88
N MET A 288 -25.76 -7.79 1.41
CA MET A 288 -25.71 -8.17 -0.01
C MET A 288 -26.74 -7.44 -0.88
N TYR A 289 -27.84 -6.98 -0.27
CA TYR A 289 -28.97 -6.36 -0.97
C TYR A 289 -29.28 -5.01 -0.34
N VAL A 290 -28.82 -3.95 -0.99
CA VAL A 290 -29.24 -2.60 -0.64
C VAL A 290 -30.58 -2.34 -1.31
N ALA A 291 -31.65 -2.26 -0.52
CA ALA A 291 -32.96 -1.88 -1.05
C ALA A 291 -32.86 -0.50 -1.77
N PRO A 292 -33.48 -0.33 -2.95
CA PRO A 292 -33.47 0.94 -3.65
C PRO A 292 -34.07 2.04 -2.76
N ILE A 293 -33.64 3.30 -2.97
CA ILE A 293 -34.07 4.45 -2.13
C ILE A 293 -35.60 4.58 -2.10
N SER A 294 -36.27 4.18 -3.19
CA SER A 294 -37.73 4.13 -3.32
C SER A 294 -38.42 3.17 -2.35
N ALA A 295 -37.69 2.22 -1.76
CA ALA A 295 -38.20 1.27 -0.77
C ALA A 295 -37.93 1.71 0.68
N LEU A 296 -37.28 2.86 0.89
CA LEU A 296 -37.02 3.41 2.22
C LEU A 296 -38.19 4.33 2.66
N PRO A 297 -38.59 4.31 3.96
CA PRO A 297 -39.60 5.23 4.49
C PRO A 297 -39.21 6.69 4.26
N LEU A 298 -40.20 7.52 3.92
CA LEU A 298 -40.02 8.97 3.74
C LEU A 298 -39.38 9.59 4.99
N GLY A 299 -38.21 10.22 4.81
CA GLY A 299 -37.45 10.87 5.88
C GLY A 299 -36.34 10.02 6.52
N SER A 300 -36.18 8.75 6.12
CA SER A 300 -35.06 7.92 6.59
C SER A 300 -33.78 8.19 5.79
N THR A 301 -32.68 8.46 6.48
CA THR A 301 -31.34 8.48 5.90
C THR A 301 -30.75 7.07 5.96
N ARG A 302 -30.04 6.65 4.91
CA ARG A 302 -29.37 5.34 4.85
C ARG A 302 -28.41 5.19 6.03
N LYS A 303 -28.57 4.14 6.83
CA LYS A 303 -27.47 3.58 7.63
C LYS A 303 -26.82 2.51 6.77
N VAL A 304 -25.67 2.81 6.19
CA VAL A 304 -24.85 1.82 5.47
C VAL A 304 -23.79 1.35 6.46
N GLY A 305 -23.99 0.16 7.02
CA GLY A 305 -23.13 -0.35 8.07
C GLY A 305 -23.67 -1.66 8.61
N CYS A 306 -23.00 -2.76 8.27
CA CYS A 306 -23.26 -4.06 8.86
C CYS A 306 -21.94 -4.82 8.86
N VAL A 307 -21.60 -5.42 9.99
CA VAL A 307 -20.37 -6.21 10.17
C VAL A 307 -20.64 -7.71 10.21
N GLU A 308 -21.91 -8.12 10.08
CA GLU A 308 -22.27 -9.54 10.09
C GLU A 308 -21.78 -10.22 8.80
N ALA A 309 -21.23 -11.43 8.96
CA ALA A 309 -20.85 -12.27 7.85
C ALA A 309 -21.98 -13.26 7.54
N SER A 310 -22.27 -13.45 6.26
CA SER A 310 -23.25 -14.41 5.77
C SER A 310 -22.64 -15.32 4.71
N GLU A 311 -23.11 -16.57 4.65
CA GLU A 311 -22.66 -17.51 3.61
C GLU A 311 -23.20 -17.11 2.24
N VAL A 312 -22.34 -17.22 1.23
CA VAL A 312 -22.65 -16.84 -0.16
C VAL A 312 -22.19 -17.90 -1.13
N GLU A 313 -22.77 -17.90 -2.33
CA GLU A 313 -22.24 -18.70 -3.43
C GLU A 313 -20.89 -18.14 -3.89
N ILE A 314 -20.01 -19.07 -4.25
CA ILE A 314 -18.70 -18.73 -4.79
C ILE A 314 -18.85 -18.11 -6.18
N ALA A 315 -18.23 -16.95 -6.40
CA ALA A 315 -18.25 -16.25 -7.66
C ALA A 315 -16.98 -16.52 -8.47
N GLU A 316 -17.14 -16.78 -9.77
CA GLU A 316 -16.02 -16.95 -10.69
C GLU A 316 -15.20 -15.65 -10.81
N ASN A 317 -13.88 -15.79 -10.96
CA ASN A 317 -12.89 -14.71 -11.00
C ASN A 317 -12.83 -13.85 -9.73
N SER A 318 -13.52 -14.23 -8.65
CA SER A 318 -13.50 -13.46 -7.40
C SER A 318 -12.20 -13.66 -6.63
N VAL A 319 -11.78 -12.61 -5.93
CA VAL A 319 -10.70 -12.69 -4.95
C VAL A 319 -11.27 -13.02 -3.58
N LEU A 320 -10.74 -14.08 -2.97
CA LEU A 320 -11.10 -14.52 -1.63
C LEU A 320 -9.95 -14.29 -0.64
N GLY A 321 -10.26 -13.77 0.55
CA GLY A 321 -9.34 -13.69 1.69
C GLY A 321 -9.44 -14.92 2.58
N ILE A 322 -8.31 -15.55 2.92
CA ILE A 322 -8.25 -16.71 3.81
C ILE A 322 -8.35 -16.21 5.26
N SER A 323 -9.53 -16.30 5.88
CA SER A 323 -9.76 -15.78 7.23
C SER A 323 -9.20 -16.69 8.31
N GLU A 324 -8.62 -16.09 9.35
CA GLU A 324 -8.19 -16.79 10.56
C GLU A 324 -9.32 -17.04 11.57
N ALA A 325 -10.54 -16.56 11.29
CA ALA A 325 -11.69 -16.72 12.17
C ALA A 325 -12.06 -18.20 12.38
N ARG A 326 -12.51 -18.51 13.60
CA ARG A 326 -13.02 -19.84 13.97
C ARG A 326 -14.53 -19.93 13.87
N GLU A 327 -15.20 -18.85 14.28
CA GLU A 327 -16.66 -18.67 14.20
C GLU A 327 -17.03 -17.59 13.17
N ILE A 328 -18.27 -17.62 12.67
CA ILE A 328 -18.69 -16.73 11.56
C ILE A 328 -18.82 -15.28 12.03
N GLU A 329 -19.19 -15.07 13.29
CA GLU A 329 -19.35 -13.76 13.93
C GLU A 329 -18.02 -13.02 14.06
N ASP A 330 -16.90 -13.76 14.12
CA ASP A 330 -15.56 -13.20 14.26
C ASP A 330 -14.93 -12.78 12.92
N VAL A 331 -15.52 -13.19 11.79
CA VAL A 331 -14.93 -13.03 10.45
C VAL A 331 -14.59 -11.58 10.14
N ALA A 332 -15.49 -10.64 10.44
CA ALA A 332 -15.32 -9.23 10.12
C ALA A 332 -14.15 -8.56 10.87
N GLY A 333 -13.87 -9.05 12.08
CA GLY A 333 -12.80 -8.56 12.96
C GLY A 333 -11.54 -9.42 12.95
N SER A 334 -11.47 -10.45 12.11
CA SER A 334 -10.33 -11.39 12.07
C SER A 334 -9.37 -11.06 10.93
N PRO A 335 -8.05 -11.24 11.14
CA PRO A 335 -7.06 -11.12 10.07
C PRO A 335 -7.26 -12.17 8.97
N VAL A 336 -6.59 -11.93 7.84
CA VAL A 336 -6.42 -12.90 6.77
C VAL A 336 -4.97 -13.33 6.62
N LEU A 337 -4.77 -14.61 6.33
CA LEU A 337 -3.44 -15.19 6.09
C LEU A 337 -2.91 -14.89 4.68
N GLY A 338 -3.81 -14.71 3.72
CA GLY A 338 -3.47 -14.48 2.32
C GLY A 338 -4.70 -14.48 1.43
N TYR A 339 -4.46 -14.48 0.12
CA TYR A 339 -5.52 -14.30 -0.89
C TYR A 339 -5.45 -15.40 -1.94
N VAL A 340 -6.61 -15.71 -2.53
CA VAL A 340 -6.74 -16.65 -3.65
C VAL A 340 -7.71 -16.08 -4.68
N VAL A 341 -7.60 -16.55 -5.93
CA VAL A 341 -8.53 -16.18 -7.00
C VAL A 341 -9.29 -17.43 -7.43
N VAL A 342 -10.62 -17.32 -7.57
CA VAL A 342 -11.45 -18.39 -8.09
C VAL A 342 -11.32 -18.43 -9.61
N ILE A 343 -10.80 -19.53 -10.15
CA ILE A 343 -10.67 -19.75 -11.59
C ILE A 343 -11.94 -20.39 -12.16
N ASP A 344 -12.51 -21.37 -11.45
CA ASP A 344 -13.77 -22.00 -11.83
C ASP A 344 -14.59 -22.27 -10.56
N ALA A 345 -15.76 -21.64 -10.49
CA ALA A 345 -16.68 -21.76 -9.37
C ALA A 345 -17.28 -23.18 -9.27
N ASN A 346 -17.54 -23.86 -10.39
CA ASN A 346 -18.22 -25.15 -10.41
C ASN A 346 -17.36 -26.27 -9.84
N SER A 347 -16.08 -26.32 -10.24
CA SER A 347 -15.12 -27.30 -9.74
C SER A 347 -14.35 -26.82 -8.49
N PHE A 348 -14.67 -25.61 -8.02
CA PHE A 348 -13.93 -24.87 -6.98
C PHE A 348 -12.42 -24.91 -7.20
N LYS A 349 -12.02 -24.52 -8.41
CA LYS A 349 -10.62 -24.39 -8.83
C LYS A 349 -10.11 -23.00 -8.49
N ILE A 350 -8.94 -22.91 -7.86
CA ILE A 350 -8.37 -21.64 -7.43
C ILE A 350 -6.92 -21.44 -7.89
N LEU A 351 -6.51 -20.19 -7.99
CA LEU A 351 -5.12 -19.73 -8.01
C LEU A 351 -4.65 -19.42 -6.58
N CYS A 352 -3.48 -19.93 -6.19
CA CYS A 352 -2.93 -19.77 -4.85
C CYS A 352 -1.41 -19.59 -4.89
N THR A 353 -0.86 -18.87 -3.92
CA THR A 353 0.60 -18.71 -3.76
C THR A 353 1.30 -19.96 -3.21
N GLN A 354 0.54 -20.98 -2.79
CA GLN A 354 1.05 -22.22 -2.21
C GLN A 354 0.32 -23.44 -2.79
N PRO A 355 0.95 -24.63 -2.81
CA PRO A 355 0.40 -25.83 -3.47
C PRO A 355 -0.83 -26.43 -2.78
N ARG A 356 -1.18 -25.96 -1.59
CA ARG A 356 -2.35 -26.40 -0.83
C ARG A 356 -2.85 -25.26 0.05
N LEU A 357 -4.16 -25.21 0.27
CA LEU A 357 -4.72 -24.31 1.27
C LEU A 357 -4.37 -24.77 2.69
N PRO A 358 -4.18 -23.82 3.63
CA PRO A 358 -4.05 -24.16 5.04
C PRO A 358 -5.42 -24.55 5.60
N LYS A 359 -5.47 -25.27 6.73
CA LYS A 359 -6.75 -25.75 7.29
C LYS A 359 -7.42 -24.65 8.13
N TYR A 360 -8.22 -23.82 7.49
CA TYR A 360 -9.13 -22.85 8.14
C TYR A 360 -10.58 -23.10 7.71
N THR A 361 -11.51 -22.34 8.26
CA THR A 361 -12.95 -22.55 8.07
C THR A 361 -13.53 -21.66 6.97
N PHE A 362 -13.08 -20.40 6.87
CA PHE A 362 -13.75 -19.36 6.10
C PHE A 362 -12.88 -18.75 4.99
N LEU A 363 -13.52 -18.49 3.86
CA LEU A 363 -13.00 -17.64 2.78
C LEU A 363 -13.92 -16.43 2.61
N ILE A 364 -13.35 -15.23 2.71
CA ILE A 364 -14.09 -13.97 2.62
C ILE A 364 -14.12 -13.55 1.15
N GLN A 365 -15.30 -13.49 0.53
CA GLN A 365 -15.52 -13.03 -0.83
C GLN A 365 -15.77 -11.52 -0.85
N GLY A 366 -14.85 -10.78 -1.47
CA GLY A 366 -14.97 -9.33 -1.70
C GLY A 366 -15.64 -8.97 -3.02
N ASP A 367 -15.52 -7.71 -3.42
CA ASP A 367 -15.93 -7.15 -4.70
C ASP A 367 -14.84 -7.24 -5.78
N LEU A 368 -13.59 -7.50 -5.36
CA LEU A 368 -12.46 -7.61 -6.27
C LEU A 368 -12.57 -8.84 -7.16
N LYS A 369 -12.32 -8.63 -8.45
CA LYS A 369 -12.19 -9.68 -9.45
C LYS A 369 -10.84 -9.63 -10.14
N HIS A 370 -10.35 -10.79 -10.53
CA HIS A 370 -9.12 -10.94 -11.30
C HIS A 370 -9.28 -12.06 -12.32
N ILE A 371 -8.92 -11.77 -13.57
CA ILE A 371 -8.89 -12.74 -14.66
C ILE A 371 -7.42 -12.90 -15.03
N GLU A 372 -6.89 -14.10 -14.88
CA GLU A 372 -5.57 -14.41 -15.45
C GLU A 372 -5.73 -14.59 -16.97
N TYR A 373 -4.98 -13.79 -17.73
CA TYR A 373 -4.79 -13.98 -19.17
C TYR A 373 -3.62 -14.93 -19.45
#